data_AF-A0A4C1X8M0-F1
#
_entry.id   AF-A0A4C1X8M0-F1
#
_cell.length_a   1.000
_cell.length_b   1.000
_cell.length_c   1.000
_cell.angle_alpha   90.00
_cell.angle_beta   90.00
_cell.angle_gamma   90.00
#
_symmetry.space_group_name_H-M   'P 1'
#
loop_
_entity.id
_entity.type
_entity.pdbx_description
1 polymer ?
#
loop_
_entity_poly.entity_id
_entity_poly.type
_entity_poly.pdbx_seq_one_letter_code
_entity_poly.pdbx_strand_id
1 'polypeptide(L)'
;MLLNSPLKSYLVVPDSISLSSPVACASPRELGGPPAPGAVGALPDELRAVLAGRPPARVLPRPRRAMVIYVCAADSQDCCAEKGALQVGVAARLRERARRRGWRIHVADLHWRSPLEQQRDHRFPVLCLAELARQCELGAVVPVLFLNAGLGTPLLPHTLECADFRAALAAAPSDDDRALLQKWYSLDESATPPCYRLARGAPARWRREMARALAVLVRTLPQEACDAYLTTVVEQVHGKYPIVFDLLVSFKM
;
A
#
# COMPACT_ATOMS: atom_id res chain seq x y z
N MET A 1 -37.31 21.11 -51.92
CA MET A 1 -35.84 20.91 -52.04
C MET A 1 -35.54 19.56 -51.39
N LEU A 2 -35.81 18.41 -52.02
CA LEU A 2 -35.12 17.79 -53.17
C LEU A 2 -33.59 17.74 -53.03
N LEU A 3 -33.11 16.51 -52.78
CA LEU A 3 -31.98 15.81 -53.40
C LEU A 3 -30.58 16.45 -53.31
N ASN A 4 -29.62 15.80 -52.64
CA ASN A 4 -28.87 14.66 -53.20
C ASN A 4 -27.82 14.11 -52.19
N SER A 5 -27.85 12.80 -51.96
CA SER A 5 -26.71 11.96 -51.52
C SER A 5 -25.81 11.63 -52.74
N PRO A 6 -24.84 10.68 -52.76
CA PRO A 6 -24.24 9.80 -51.71
C PRO A 6 -22.68 9.78 -51.78
N LEU A 7 -21.92 9.08 -50.92
CA LEU A 7 -21.40 7.73 -51.20
C LEU A 7 -20.55 7.19 -50.03
N LYS A 8 -20.74 5.90 -49.79
CA LYS A 8 -20.00 5.00 -48.89
C LYS A 8 -18.52 4.85 -49.32
N SER A 9 -17.63 4.66 -48.34
CA SER A 9 -16.60 3.62 -48.45
C SER A 9 -15.98 3.26 -47.08
N TYR A 10 -16.27 2.01 -46.69
CA TYR A 10 -15.45 1.05 -45.97
C TYR A 10 -14.12 1.55 -45.37
N LEU A 11 -14.05 1.63 -44.02
CA LEU A 11 -12.79 1.48 -43.31
C LEU A 11 -12.55 -0.03 -43.09
N VAL A 12 -11.81 -0.60 -44.04
CA VAL A 12 -11.07 -1.85 -43.86
C VAL A 12 -10.06 -1.62 -42.74
N VAL A 13 -10.10 -2.46 -41.72
CA VAL A 13 -9.03 -2.61 -40.74
C VAL A 13 -7.96 -3.48 -41.40
N PRO A 14 -6.71 -3.02 -41.60
CA PRO A 14 -5.60 -3.92 -41.82
C PRO A 14 -4.91 -4.22 -40.50
N ASP A 15 -4.68 -5.51 -40.33
CA ASP A 15 -3.95 -6.19 -39.27
C ASP A 15 -2.59 -5.58 -38.91
N SER A 16 -2.26 -5.72 -37.63
CA SER A 16 -0.97 -6.20 -37.14
C SER A 16 0.29 -5.71 -37.86
N ILE A 17 0.81 -4.55 -37.44
CA ILE A 17 2.21 -4.21 -37.66
C ILE A 17 2.98 -4.28 -36.34
N SER A 18 3.80 -5.31 -36.24
CA SER A 18 4.85 -5.48 -35.23
C SER A 18 5.61 -4.17 -35.03
N LEU A 19 5.63 -3.67 -33.79
CA LEU A 19 6.53 -2.61 -33.38
C LEU A 19 7.95 -3.19 -33.31
N SER A 20 8.60 -3.26 -34.46
CA SER A 20 10.06 -3.36 -34.55
C SER A 20 10.66 -2.26 -33.69
N SER A 21 11.51 -2.63 -32.74
CA SER A 21 12.23 -1.71 -31.86
C SER A 21 12.78 -0.51 -32.63
N PRO A 22 12.57 0.74 -32.19
CA PRO A 22 13.28 1.85 -32.77
C PRO A 22 14.78 1.65 -32.54
N VAL A 23 15.48 1.69 -33.67
CA VAL A 23 16.93 1.82 -33.89
C VAL A 23 17.67 2.38 -32.68
N ALA A 24 18.77 1.71 -32.32
CA ALA A 24 19.72 2.07 -31.28
C ALA A 24 19.84 3.60 -31.11
N CYS A 25 19.38 4.10 -29.97
CA CYS A 25 19.63 5.47 -29.56
C CYS A 25 21.15 5.66 -29.51
N ALA A 26 21.68 6.42 -30.46
CA ALA A 26 23.04 6.93 -30.36
C ALA A 26 23.16 7.66 -29.02
N SER A 27 24.21 7.33 -28.26
CA SER A 27 24.55 8.00 -27.00
C SER A 27 24.49 9.52 -27.19
N PRO A 28 23.88 10.29 -26.27
CA PRO A 28 23.80 11.74 -26.41
C PRO A 28 25.23 12.28 -26.50
N ARG A 29 25.62 12.77 -27.69
CA ARG A 29 26.82 13.58 -27.82
C ARG A 29 26.63 14.79 -26.92
N GLU A 30 27.66 15.13 -26.14
CA GLU A 30 27.69 16.29 -25.24
C GLU A 30 27.48 17.58 -26.05
N LEU A 31 26.23 17.96 -26.26
CA LEU A 31 25.86 19.31 -26.63
C LEU A 31 25.98 20.14 -25.36
N GLY A 32 26.99 21.02 -25.31
CA GLY A 32 27.21 21.95 -24.21
C GLY A 32 25.94 22.78 -23.97
N GLY A 33 25.19 22.40 -22.94
CA GLY A 33 23.99 23.13 -22.52
C GLY A 33 24.32 24.54 -22.02
N PRO A 34 23.31 25.40 -21.85
CA PRO A 34 23.51 26.74 -21.31
C PRO A 34 24.24 26.70 -19.96
N PRO A 35 25.06 27.72 -19.64
CA PRO A 35 25.82 27.74 -18.40
C PRO A 35 24.87 27.61 -17.20
N ALA A 36 25.27 26.79 -16.24
CA ALA A 36 24.50 26.54 -15.03
C ALA A 36 24.14 27.87 -14.33
N PRO A 37 22.92 28.02 -13.80
CA PRO A 37 22.53 29.20 -13.04
C PRO A 37 23.54 29.49 -11.92
N GLY A 38 23.81 30.75 -11.61
CA GLY A 38 24.83 31.13 -10.62
C GLY A 38 24.66 30.46 -9.24
N ALA A 39 23.41 30.17 -8.85
CA ALA A 39 23.08 29.42 -7.63
C ALA A 39 23.64 27.98 -7.63
N VAL A 40 23.68 27.32 -8.80
CA VAL A 40 24.29 25.99 -8.97
C VAL A 40 25.82 26.10 -8.94
N GLY A 41 26.37 27.18 -9.49
CA GLY A 41 27.81 27.47 -9.45
C GLY A 41 28.37 27.60 -8.03
N ALA A 42 27.57 28.05 -7.08
CA ALA A 42 27.96 28.19 -5.67
C ALA A 42 27.92 26.87 -4.87
N LEU A 43 27.40 25.78 -5.45
CA LEU A 43 27.32 24.49 -4.76
C LEU A 43 28.66 23.74 -4.81
N PRO A 44 28.95 22.90 -3.80
CA PRO A 44 30.01 21.90 -3.86
C PRO A 44 29.98 21.08 -5.15
N ASP A 45 31.15 20.72 -5.67
CA ASP A 45 31.33 19.96 -6.92
C ASP A 45 30.49 18.68 -6.98
N GLU A 46 30.37 17.99 -5.85
CA GLU A 46 29.58 16.77 -5.70
C GLU A 46 28.09 17.00 -6.02
N LEU A 47 27.52 18.11 -5.51
CA LEU A 47 26.13 18.47 -5.76
C LEU A 47 25.93 18.98 -7.19
N ARG A 48 26.91 19.72 -7.74
CA ARG A 48 26.89 20.14 -9.16
C ARG A 48 26.91 18.94 -10.10
N ALA A 49 27.70 17.93 -9.79
CA ALA A 49 27.79 16.70 -10.58
C ALA A 49 26.47 15.92 -10.55
N VAL A 50 25.84 15.78 -9.37
CA VAL A 50 24.51 15.14 -9.24
C VAL A 50 23.43 15.90 -10.03
N LEU A 51 23.38 17.23 -9.91
CA LEU A 51 22.43 18.07 -10.65
C LEU A 51 22.66 18.01 -12.16
N ALA A 52 23.89 17.79 -12.60
CA ALA A 52 24.27 17.60 -14.00
C ALA A 52 24.09 16.15 -14.50
N GLY A 53 23.44 15.27 -13.72
CA GLY A 53 23.23 13.86 -14.10
C GLY A 53 24.49 13.01 -14.08
N ARG A 54 25.57 13.48 -13.45
CA ARG A 54 26.83 12.77 -13.21
C ARG A 54 26.94 12.39 -11.74
N PRO A 55 26.13 11.44 -11.24
CA PRO A 55 26.25 11.02 -9.86
C PRO A 55 27.67 10.46 -9.62
N PRO A 56 28.30 10.76 -8.47
CA PRO A 56 29.60 10.19 -8.14
C PRO A 56 29.53 8.67 -8.24
N ALA A 57 30.61 8.05 -8.74
CA ALA A 57 30.74 6.60 -8.85
C ALA A 57 30.28 5.97 -7.53
N ARG A 58 29.23 5.15 -7.63
CA ARG A 58 28.46 4.49 -6.58
C ARG A 58 29.24 4.42 -5.25
N VAL A 59 29.17 5.48 -4.45
CA VAL A 59 29.59 5.40 -3.05
C VAL A 59 28.67 4.34 -2.47
N LEU A 60 29.22 3.15 -2.19
CA LEU A 60 28.47 2.10 -1.50
C LEU A 60 27.82 2.80 -0.31
N PRO A 61 26.49 2.89 -0.25
CA PRO A 61 25.85 3.60 0.85
C PRO A 61 26.36 2.91 2.09
N ARG A 62 27.13 3.63 2.93
CA ARG A 62 27.48 3.14 4.27
C ARG A 62 26.18 2.57 4.84
N PRO A 63 26.17 1.34 5.39
CA PRO A 63 24.95 0.74 5.90
C PRO A 63 24.31 1.79 6.80
N ARG A 64 23.13 2.26 6.37
CA ARG A 64 22.47 3.36 7.06
C ARG A 64 22.20 2.83 8.45
N ARG A 65 22.93 3.32 9.45
CA ARG A 65 22.63 3.08 10.87
C ARG A 65 21.34 3.83 11.19
N ALA A 66 20.26 3.33 10.63
CA ALA A 66 18.93 3.88 10.67
C ALA A 66 18.00 2.74 11.04
N MET A 67 17.08 3.05 11.95
CA MET A 67 16.05 2.15 12.41
C MET A 67 14.72 2.85 12.27
N VAL A 68 13.70 2.10 11.87
CA VAL A 68 12.33 2.57 11.79
C VAL A 68 11.53 1.87 12.87
N ILE A 69 10.89 2.65 13.73
CA ILE A 69 9.84 2.17 14.62
C ILE A 69 8.56 2.27 13.81
N TYR A 70 7.98 1.13 13.45
CA TYR A 70 6.74 1.08 12.68
C TYR A 70 5.56 0.86 13.63
N VAL A 71 4.61 1.80 13.65
CA VAL A 71 3.43 1.75 14.51
C VAL A 71 2.39 0.85 13.87
N CYS A 72 2.02 -0.22 14.57
CA CYS A 72 0.92 -1.10 14.22
C CYS A 72 -0.23 -0.82 15.18
N ALA A 73 -1.38 -0.39 14.67
CA ALA A 73 -2.58 -0.14 15.48
C ALA A 73 -3.81 -0.60 14.72
N ALA A 74 -4.92 -0.80 15.43
CA ALA A 74 -6.19 -1.18 14.82
C ALA A 74 -6.75 -0.06 13.92
N ASP A 75 -6.72 1.19 14.40
CA ASP A 75 -7.06 2.40 13.64
C ASP A 75 -6.47 3.69 14.26
N SER A 76 -6.75 4.85 13.67
CA SER A 76 -6.35 6.18 14.18
C SER A 76 -6.79 6.47 15.61
N GLN A 77 -7.97 6.01 16.02
CA GLN A 77 -8.52 6.27 17.35
C GLN A 77 -7.98 5.29 18.39
N ASP A 78 -7.58 4.10 17.95
CA ASP A 78 -7.00 3.09 18.81
C ASP A 78 -5.69 3.54 19.46
N CYS A 79 -5.59 3.37 20.78
CA CYS A 79 -4.43 3.76 21.58
C CYS A 79 -3.91 5.19 21.28
N CYS A 80 -4.82 6.15 21.06
CA CYS A 80 -4.44 7.50 20.61
C CYS A 80 -3.54 8.24 21.62
N ALA A 81 -3.76 8.04 22.92
CA ALA A 81 -2.95 8.63 23.98
C ALA A 81 -1.53 8.06 23.97
N GLU A 82 -1.41 6.75 23.80
CA GLU A 82 -0.16 6.00 23.80
C GLU A 82 0.66 6.28 22.55
N LYS A 83 0.01 6.31 21.37
CA LYS A 83 0.63 6.76 20.11
C LYS A 83 1.11 8.20 20.24
N GLY A 84 0.32 9.08 20.87
CA GLY A 84 0.72 10.45 21.17
C GLY A 84 1.95 10.54 22.08
N ALA A 85 1.98 9.73 23.15
CA ALA A 85 3.13 9.64 24.06
C ALA A 85 4.39 9.09 23.35
N LEU A 86 4.22 8.13 22.43
CA LEU A 86 5.30 7.64 21.57
C LEU A 86 5.86 8.77 20.71
N GLN A 87 5.00 9.49 19.99
CA GLN A 87 5.40 10.55 19.05
C GLN A 87 6.09 11.74 19.74
N VAL A 88 5.53 12.22 20.85
CA VAL A 88 5.97 13.45 21.52
C VAL A 88 7.08 13.19 22.54
N GLY A 89 6.97 12.11 23.32
CA GLY A 89 7.87 11.84 24.45
C GLY A 89 8.93 10.80 24.13
N VAL A 90 8.51 9.56 23.85
CA VAL A 90 9.42 8.41 23.75
C VAL A 90 10.34 8.53 22.54
N ALA A 91 9.81 8.92 21.38
CA ALA A 91 10.59 9.04 20.14
C ALA A 91 11.72 10.07 20.26
N ALA A 92 11.48 11.20 20.96
CA ALA A 92 12.51 12.20 21.20
C ALA A 92 13.69 11.63 22.00
N ARG A 93 13.39 10.95 23.11
CA ARG A 93 14.39 10.30 23.98
C ARG A 93 15.14 9.18 23.27
N LEU A 94 14.44 8.37 22.48
CA LEU A 94 15.03 7.30 21.67
C LEU A 94 15.99 7.87 20.61
N ARG A 95 15.58 8.91 19.89
CA ARG A 95 16.42 9.58 18.89
C ARG A 95 17.70 10.13 19.53
N GLU A 96 17.59 10.79 20.68
CA GLU A 96 18.76 11.31 21.39
C GLU A 96 19.73 10.18 21.78
N ARG A 97 19.21 9.12 22.40
CA ARG A 97 20.00 7.96 22.84
C ARG A 97 20.65 7.20 21.68
N ALA A 98 19.95 7.10 20.54
CA ALA A 98 20.43 6.46 19.33
C ALA A 98 21.52 7.28 18.64
N ARG A 99 21.34 8.62 18.56
CA ARG A 99 22.34 9.52 17.96
C ARG A 99 23.71 9.41 18.65
N ARG A 100 23.74 9.30 19.98
CA ARG A 100 24.99 9.09 20.75
C ARG A 100 25.73 7.81 20.36
N ARG A 101 25.04 6.83 19.76
CA ARG A 101 25.59 5.56 19.25
C ARG A 101 25.76 5.54 17.72
N GLY A 102 25.58 6.68 17.06
CA GLY A 102 25.65 6.80 15.60
C GLY A 102 24.44 6.24 14.85
N TRP A 103 23.31 6.03 15.53
CA TRP A 103 22.05 5.56 14.93
C TRP A 103 21.05 6.71 14.74
N ARG A 104 20.24 6.60 13.68
CA ARG A 104 19.08 7.45 13.41
C ARG A 104 17.80 6.65 13.63
N ILE A 105 16.81 7.25 14.29
CA ILE A 105 15.51 6.62 14.51
C ILE A 105 14.41 7.45 13.85
N HIS A 106 13.60 6.78 13.04
CA HIS A 106 12.39 7.32 12.45
C HIS A 106 11.17 6.58 13.02
N VAL A 107 10.06 7.28 13.20
CA VAL A 107 8.79 6.67 13.58
C VAL A 107 7.89 6.77 12.35
N ALA A 108 7.42 5.63 11.86
CA ALA A 108 6.46 5.53 10.77
C ALA A 108 5.11 5.14 11.36
N ASP A 109 4.13 6.04 11.28
CA ASP A 109 2.78 5.83 11.79
C ASP A 109 1.79 6.31 10.72
N LEU A 110 1.22 5.36 9.98
CA LEU A 110 0.22 5.63 8.95
C LEU A 110 -1.15 5.94 9.53
N HIS A 111 -1.36 5.66 10.83
CA HIS A 111 -2.58 5.96 11.55
C HIS A 111 -2.57 7.37 12.18
N TRP A 112 -1.42 8.06 12.16
CA TRP A 112 -1.30 9.40 12.72
C TRP A 112 -1.75 10.48 11.73
N ARG A 113 -2.96 11.01 11.95
CA ARG A 113 -3.52 12.16 11.19
C ARG A 113 -3.51 11.96 9.66
N SER A 114 -3.64 10.71 9.20
CA SER A 114 -3.66 10.40 7.77
C SER A 114 -5.06 10.64 7.19
N PRO A 115 -5.22 11.53 6.19
CA PRO A 115 -6.49 11.68 5.48
C PRO A 115 -6.95 10.38 4.82
N LEU A 116 -6.00 9.49 4.47
CA LEU A 116 -6.28 8.21 3.81
C LEU A 116 -7.02 7.25 4.74
N GLU A 117 -6.70 7.25 6.04
CA GLU A 117 -7.41 6.44 7.02
C GLU A 117 -8.80 7.03 7.33
N GLN A 118 -8.92 8.36 7.36
CA GLN A 118 -10.22 9.03 7.55
C GLN A 118 -11.21 8.72 6.42
N GLN A 119 -10.69 8.49 5.21
CA GLN A 119 -11.49 8.02 4.08
C GLN A 119 -11.95 6.57 4.23
N ARG A 120 -11.37 5.82 5.18
CA ARG A 120 -11.64 4.39 5.45
C ARG A 120 -11.65 3.55 4.18
N ASP A 121 -10.71 3.84 3.29
CA ASP A 121 -10.49 3.07 2.08
C ASP A 121 -10.02 1.66 2.48
N HIS A 122 -10.63 0.63 1.90
CA HIS A 122 -10.24 -0.77 2.09
C HIS A 122 -8.81 -1.04 1.56
N ARG A 123 -8.21 -0.10 0.83
CA ARG A 123 -6.80 -0.14 0.44
C ARG A 123 -5.86 0.28 1.57
N PHE A 124 -6.33 0.92 2.63
CA PHE A 124 -5.50 1.38 3.72
C PHE A 124 -4.69 0.25 4.38
N PRO A 125 -5.26 -0.93 4.69
CA PRO A 125 -4.48 -2.11 5.10
C PRO A 125 -3.34 -2.49 4.15
N VAL A 126 -3.63 -2.46 2.84
CA VAL A 126 -2.65 -2.78 1.80
C VAL A 126 -1.52 -1.76 1.80
N LEU A 127 -1.83 -0.47 2.01
CA LEU A 127 -0.84 0.59 2.17
C LEU A 127 0.02 0.38 3.43
N CYS A 128 -0.58 -0.04 4.54
CA CYS A 128 0.15 -0.34 5.77
C CYS A 128 1.18 -1.45 5.55
N LEU A 129 0.73 -2.57 4.98
CA LEU A 129 1.62 -3.70 4.68
C LEU A 129 2.70 -3.36 3.64
N ALA A 130 2.34 -2.62 2.58
CA ALA A 130 3.30 -2.21 1.56
C ALA A 130 4.38 -1.29 2.13
N GLU A 131 4.00 -0.35 3.01
CA GLU A 131 4.96 0.52 3.69
C GLU A 131 5.85 -0.27 4.64
N LEU A 132 5.31 -1.21 5.41
CA LEU A 132 6.11 -2.06 6.29
C LEU A 132 7.14 -2.88 5.48
N ALA A 133 6.69 -3.55 4.41
CA ALA A 133 7.57 -4.31 3.52
C ALA A 133 8.69 -3.43 2.95
N ARG A 134 8.34 -2.24 2.45
CA ARG A 134 9.31 -1.26 1.93
C ARG A 134 10.33 -0.83 2.98
N GLN A 135 9.91 -0.65 4.23
CA GLN A 135 10.83 -0.27 5.32
C GLN A 135 11.77 -1.42 5.69
N CYS A 136 11.28 -2.67 5.66
CA CYS A 136 12.10 -3.86 5.91
C CYS A 136 13.20 -4.04 4.84
N GLU A 137 12.94 -3.64 3.59
CA GLU A 137 13.95 -3.65 2.52
C GLU A 137 15.05 -2.58 2.71
N LEU A 138 14.74 -1.48 3.41
CA LEU A 138 15.64 -0.33 3.54
C LEU A 138 16.53 -0.36 4.78
N GLY A 139 16.19 -1.14 5.80
CA GLY A 139 16.98 -1.22 7.02
C GLY A 139 16.29 -1.92 8.17
N ALA A 140 16.75 -1.63 9.39
CA ALA A 140 16.20 -2.24 10.60
C ALA A 140 14.81 -1.67 10.90
N VAL A 141 13.82 -2.55 11.00
CA VAL A 141 12.45 -2.20 11.40
C VAL A 141 12.14 -2.84 12.75
N VAL A 142 11.56 -2.06 13.65
CA VAL A 142 11.00 -2.53 14.91
C VAL A 142 9.51 -2.25 14.87
N PRO A 143 8.66 -3.25 14.58
CA PRO A 143 7.22 -3.08 14.71
C PRO A 143 6.86 -2.91 16.19
N VAL A 144 6.07 -1.89 16.49
CA VAL A 144 5.49 -1.65 17.82
C VAL A 144 3.99 -1.77 17.69
N LEU A 145 3.45 -2.78 18.35
CA LEU A 145 2.04 -3.13 18.29
C LEU A 145 1.28 -2.47 19.45
N PHE A 146 0.30 -1.65 19.10
CA PHE A 146 -0.68 -1.10 20.03
C PHE A 146 -1.92 -1.98 19.99
N LEU A 147 -2.29 -2.52 21.15
CA LEU A 147 -3.46 -3.37 21.32
C LEU A 147 -4.40 -2.76 22.35
N ASN A 148 -5.68 -2.83 22.04
CA ASN A 148 -6.77 -2.50 22.96
C ASN A 148 -7.79 -3.65 22.93
N ALA A 149 -9.05 -3.39 23.29
CA ALA A 149 -10.11 -4.39 23.33
C ALA A 149 -10.48 -5.03 21.97
N GLY A 150 -9.89 -4.61 20.85
CA GLY A 150 -10.14 -5.19 19.54
C GLY A 150 -8.97 -4.98 18.56
N LEU A 151 -9.01 -5.74 17.45
CA LEU A 151 -7.97 -5.73 16.40
C LEU A 151 -8.29 -4.79 15.23
N GLY A 152 -9.37 -4.00 15.37
CA GLY A 152 -9.84 -3.05 14.36
C GLY A 152 -11.12 -3.48 13.66
N THR A 153 -11.55 -2.68 12.69
CA THR A 153 -12.73 -3.00 11.88
C THR A 153 -12.33 -4.06 10.85
N PRO A 154 -12.96 -5.24 10.83
CA PRO A 154 -12.68 -6.22 9.79
C PRO A 154 -13.10 -5.67 8.43
N LEU A 155 -12.22 -5.82 7.45
CA LEU A 155 -12.39 -5.30 6.10
C LEU A 155 -12.63 -6.44 5.13
N LEU A 156 -13.32 -6.11 4.03
CA LEU A 156 -13.47 -7.05 2.93
C LEU A 156 -12.10 -7.40 2.35
N PRO A 157 -11.77 -8.69 2.12
CA PRO A 157 -10.54 -9.11 1.47
C PRO A 157 -10.33 -8.37 0.16
N HIS A 158 -9.10 -7.89 -0.09
CA HIS A 158 -8.82 -7.19 -1.36
C HIS A 158 -8.88 -8.14 -2.56
N THR A 159 -8.46 -9.39 -2.34
CA THR A 159 -8.45 -10.46 -3.33
C THR A 159 -8.90 -11.76 -2.69
N LEU A 160 -9.64 -12.57 -3.45
CA LEU A 160 -10.04 -13.93 -3.10
C LEU A 160 -9.66 -14.86 -4.26
N GLU A 161 -9.17 -16.05 -3.96
CA GLU A 161 -8.96 -17.05 -4.99
C GLU A 161 -10.27 -17.43 -5.69
N CYS A 162 -10.18 -17.81 -6.96
CA CYS A 162 -11.36 -18.15 -7.76
C CYS A 162 -12.16 -19.31 -7.16
N ALA A 163 -11.47 -20.31 -6.58
CA ALA A 163 -12.12 -21.45 -5.95
C ALA A 163 -12.94 -21.01 -4.73
N ASP A 164 -12.33 -20.24 -3.83
CA ASP A 164 -12.96 -19.79 -2.59
C ASP A 164 -14.14 -18.85 -2.84
N PHE A 165 -14.00 -17.90 -3.76
CA PHE A 165 -15.10 -16.98 -4.06
C PHE A 165 -16.29 -17.70 -4.71
N ARG A 166 -16.04 -18.65 -5.61
CA ARG A 166 -17.12 -19.44 -6.23
C ARG A 166 -17.79 -20.36 -5.23
N ALA A 167 -17.02 -20.95 -4.31
CA ALA A 167 -17.57 -21.74 -3.21
C ALA A 167 -18.46 -20.88 -2.30
N ALA A 168 -17.99 -19.68 -1.94
CA ALA A 168 -18.78 -18.73 -1.15
C ALA A 168 -20.08 -18.32 -1.85
N LEU A 169 -20.05 -18.07 -3.16
CA LEU A 169 -21.25 -17.78 -3.96
C LEU A 169 -22.24 -18.96 -3.98
N ALA A 170 -21.75 -20.19 -4.11
CA ALA A 170 -22.59 -21.39 -4.12
C ALA A 170 -23.22 -21.64 -2.74
N ALA A 171 -22.50 -21.35 -1.66
CA ALA A 171 -22.96 -21.51 -0.28
C ALA A 171 -23.84 -20.35 0.23
N ALA A 172 -23.90 -19.23 -0.50
CA ALA A 172 -24.73 -18.08 -0.11
C ALA A 172 -26.22 -18.47 -0.06
N PRO A 173 -26.95 -18.17 1.03
CA PRO A 173 -28.29 -18.72 1.25
C PRO A 173 -29.40 -18.03 0.45
N SER A 174 -29.17 -16.81 -0.03
CA SER A 174 -30.16 -16.01 -0.76
C SER A 174 -29.59 -15.42 -2.05
N ASP A 175 -30.47 -15.11 -3.00
CA ASP A 175 -30.08 -14.40 -4.23
C ASP A 175 -29.56 -12.99 -3.94
N ASP A 176 -30.09 -12.34 -2.90
CA ASP A 176 -29.60 -11.04 -2.43
C ASP A 176 -28.15 -11.12 -1.93
N ASP A 177 -27.79 -12.18 -1.18
CA ASP A 177 -26.41 -12.39 -0.72
C ASP A 177 -25.46 -12.67 -1.90
N ARG A 178 -25.90 -13.46 -2.89
CA ARG A 178 -25.13 -13.69 -4.13
C ARG A 178 -24.91 -12.40 -4.91
N ALA A 179 -25.96 -11.62 -5.11
CA ALA A 179 -25.91 -10.33 -5.80
C ALA A 179 -25.01 -9.34 -5.05
N LEU A 180 -25.05 -9.35 -3.71
CA LEU A 180 -24.18 -8.54 -2.87
C LEU A 180 -22.70 -8.89 -3.08
N LEU A 181 -22.33 -10.16 -3.04
CA LEU A 181 -20.95 -10.59 -3.29
C LEU A 181 -20.48 -10.21 -4.71
N GLN A 182 -21.31 -10.43 -5.73
CA GLN A 182 -21.01 -10.09 -7.13
C GLN A 182 -20.92 -8.58 -7.36
N LYS A 183 -21.66 -7.78 -6.59
CA LYS A 183 -21.55 -6.31 -6.62
C LYS A 183 -20.18 -5.85 -6.11
N TRP A 184 -19.65 -6.52 -5.09
CA TRP A 184 -18.39 -6.12 -4.46
C TRP A 184 -17.15 -6.75 -5.10
N TYR A 185 -17.27 -7.87 -5.78
CA TYR A 185 -16.13 -8.59 -6.33
C TYR A 185 -16.29 -8.88 -7.81
N SER A 186 -15.25 -8.55 -8.58
CA SER A 186 -15.14 -8.84 -10.01
C SER A 186 -13.95 -9.75 -10.29
N LEU A 187 -14.09 -10.67 -11.23
CA LEU A 187 -12.99 -11.51 -11.68
C LEU A 187 -11.91 -10.65 -12.38
N ASP A 188 -10.68 -10.77 -11.92
CA ASP A 188 -9.48 -10.21 -12.51
C ASP A 188 -8.70 -11.33 -13.21
N GLU A 189 -8.95 -11.48 -14.52
CA GLU A 189 -8.28 -12.46 -15.37
C GLU A 189 -6.85 -12.06 -15.73
N SER A 190 -6.48 -10.79 -15.49
CA SER A 190 -5.13 -10.30 -15.76
C SER A 190 -4.12 -10.67 -14.66
N ALA A 191 -4.62 -11.05 -13.49
CA ALA A 191 -3.80 -11.56 -12.40
C ALA A 191 -3.37 -13.02 -12.69
N THR A 192 -2.15 -13.37 -12.25
CA THR A 192 -1.62 -14.74 -12.36
C THR A 192 -1.28 -15.24 -10.96
N PRO A 193 -2.06 -16.17 -10.36
CA PRO A 193 -3.29 -16.76 -10.91
C PRO A 193 -4.48 -15.77 -10.93
N PRO A 194 -5.51 -16.01 -11.79
CA PRO A 194 -6.73 -15.21 -11.79
C PRO A 194 -7.42 -15.22 -10.42
N CYS A 195 -7.95 -14.08 -10.01
CA CYS A 195 -8.58 -13.93 -8.69
C CYS A 195 -9.77 -12.97 -8.73
N TYR A 196 -10.65 -13.03 -7.74
CA TYR A 196 -11.70 -12.03 -7.57
C TYR A 196 -11.16 -10.85 -6.77
N ARG A 197 -11.31 -9.65 -7.32
CA ARG A 197 -10.82 -8.41 -6.70
C ARG A 197 -11.98 -7.55 -6.20
N LEU A 198 -11.80 -6.99 -5.01
CA LEU A 198 -12.74 -6.04 -4.41
C LEU A 198 -12.85 -4.77 -5.28
N ALA A 199 -14.09 -4.37 -5.58
CA ALA A 199 -14.43 -3.20 -6.36
C ALA A 199 -13.97 -1.91 -5.66
N ARG A 200 -13.42 -0.97 -6.45
CA ARG A 200 -12.83 0.27 -5.93
C ARG A 200 -13.90 1.22 -5.37
N GLY A 201 -13.51 1.97 -4.34
CA GLY A 201 -14.20 3.20 -3.94
C GLY A 201 -15.43 2.99 -3.08
N ALA A 202 -15.30 2.24 -1.98
CA ALA A 202 -16.37 2.08 -1.00
C ALA A 202 -16.51 3.34 -0.13
N PRO A 203 -17.45 4.27 -0.42
CA PRO A 203 -17.58 5.47 0.37
C PRO A 203 -18.24 5.12 1.70
N ALA A 204 -18.07 5.94 2.73
CA ALA A 204 -18.59 5.67 4.08
C ALA A 204 -20.10 5.33 4.15
N ARG A 205 -20.88 5.72 3.15
CA ARG A 205 -22.31 5.36 3.00
C ARG A 205 -22.55 3.86 2.79
N TRP A 206 -21.59 3.12 2.25
CA TRP A 206 -21.71 1.69 1.97
C TRP A 206 -21.29 0.81 3.15
N ARG A 207 -20.96 1.39 4.32
CA ARG A 207 -20.53 0.64 5.52
C ARG A 207 -21.47 -0.49 5.93
N ARG A 208 -22.78 -0.24 5.96
CA ARG A 208 -23.77 -1.27 6.32
C ARG A 208 -23.77 -2.42 5.31
N GLU A 209 -23.63 -2.07 4.03
CA GLU A 209 -23.63 -3.03 2.95
C GLU A 209 -22.33 -3.85 2.91
N MET A 210 -21.19 -3.23 3.18
CA MET A 210 -19.90 -3.93 3.37
C MET A 210 -19.93 -4.86 4.56
N ALA A 211 -20.47 -4.42 5.71
CA ALA A 211 -20.61 -5.25 6.89
C ALA A 211 -21.49 -6.48 6.61
N ARG A 212 -22.56 -6.31 5.81
CA ARG A 212 -23.36 -7.44 5.33
C ARG A 212 -22.55 -8.36 4.42
N ALA A 213 -21.83 -7.82 3.44
CA ALA A 213 -21.01 -8.63 2.54
C ALA A 213 -19.94 -9.43 3.30
N LEU A 214 -19.31 -8.82 4.31
CA LEU A 214 -18.38 -9.49 5.20
C LEU A 214 -19.06 -10.60 5.99
N ALA A 215 -20.23 -10.35 6.57
CA ALA A 215 -20.99 -11.37 7.30
C ALA A 215 -21.40 -12.55 6.40
N VAL A 216 -21.71 -12.30 5.13
CA VAL A 216 -21.92 -13.36 4.14
C VAL A 216 -20.63 -14.16 3.97
N LEU A 217 -19.50 -13.52 3.69
CA LEU A 217 -18.21 -14.21 3.52
C LEU A 217 -17.83 -15.07 4.73
N VAL A 218 -17.95 -14.54 5.96
CA VAL A 218 -17.66 -15.27 7.20
C VAL A 218 -18.51 -16.54 7.33
N ARG A 219 -19.77 -16.48 6.90
CA ARG A 219 -20.71 -17.61 7.00
C ARG A 219 -20.53 -18.64 5.87
N THR A 220 -20.04 -18.21 4.70
CA THR A 220 -19.98 -19.04 3.50
C THR A 220 -18.59 -19.60 3.20
N LEU A 221 -17.53 -18.93 3.63
CA LEU A 221 -16.16 -19.40 3.44
C LEU A 221 -15.83 -20.51 4.46
N PRO A 222 -15.00 -21.50 4.08
CA PRO A 222 -14.45 -22.45 5.04
C PRO A 222 -13.55 -21.71 6.03
N GLN A 223 -13.39 -22.28 7.24
CA GLN A 223 -12.61 -21.65 8.31
C GLN A 223 -11.17 -21.32 7.86
N GLU A 224 -10.53 -22.22 7.12
CA GLU A 224 -9.17 -21.99 6.58
C GLU A 224 -9.10 -20.75 5.69
N ALA A 225 -10.13 -20.50 4.86
CA ALA A 225 -10.21 -19.31 4.03
C ALA A 225 -10.51 -18.06 4.87
N CYS A 226 -11.35 -18.17 5.90
CA CYS A 226 -11.56 -17.06 6.85
C CYS A 226 -10.23 -16.65 7.51
N ASP A 227 -9.46 -17.61 7.99
CA ASP A 227 -8.16 -17.35 8.64
C ASP A 227 -7.13 -16.80 7.66
N ALA A 228 -7.19 -17.16 6.38
CA ALA A 228 -6.31 -16.64 5.34
C ALA A 228 -6.67 -15.21 4.91
N TYR A 229 -7.96 -14.91 4.73
CA TYR A 229 -8.41 -13.68 4.07
C TYR A 229 -8.94 -12.61 5.02
N LEU A 230 -9.60 -12.99 6.10
CA LEU A 230 -10.32 -12.09 7.01
C LEU A 230 -9.45 -11.64 8.17
N THR A 231 -8.19 -11.33 7.86
CA THR A 231 -7.20 -10.87 8.83
C THR A 231 -7.15 -9.35 8.86
N THR A 232 -7.05 -8.81 10.07
CA THR A 232 -6.78 -7.39 10.31
C THR A 232 -5.32 -7.07 9.97
N VAL A 233 -5.01 -5.78 9.78
CA VAL A 233 -3.62 -5.31 9.59
C VAL A 233 -2.73 -5.80 10.73
N VAL A 234 -3.25 -5.74 11.96
CA VAL A 234 -2.56 -6.16 13.17
C VAL A 234 -2.16 -7.63 13.09
N GLU A 235 -3.11 -8.51 12.73
CA GLU A 235 -2.85 -9.96 12.59
C GLU A 235 -1.85 -10.24 11.46
N GLN A 236 -1.98 -9.54 10.33
CA GLN A 236 -1.08 -9.72 9.19
C GLN A 236 0.36 -9.28 9.50
N VAL A 237 0.54 -8.21 10.28
CA VAL A 237 1.88 -7.78 10.71
C VAL A 237 2.46 -8.77 11.71
N HIS A 238 1.67 -9.20 12.69
CA HIS A 238 2.11 -10.16 13.71
C HIS A 238 2.54 -11.50 13.10
N GLY A 239 1.76 -12.04 12.15
CA GLY A 239 2.07 -13.32 11.51
C GLY A 239 3.28 -13.28 10.56
N LYS A 240 3.59 -12.12 9.97
CA LYS A 240 4.66 -12.00 8.94
C LYS A 240 6.01 -11.55 9.48
N TYR A 241 6.03 -10.79 10.57
CA TYR A 241 7.26 -10.18 11.07
C TYR A 241 7.46 -10.57 12.53
N PRO A 242 8.59 -11.22 12.87
CA PRO A 242 8.89 -11.52 14.27
C PRO A 242 8.95 -10.21 15.04
N ILE A 243 8.00 -10.02 15.95
CA ILE A 243 7.91 -8.82 16.77
C ILE A 243 9.04 -8.93 17.82
N VAL A 244 10.17 -8.27 17.54
CA VAL A 244 11.37 -8.35 18.39
C VAL A 244 11.19 -7.60 19.73
N PHE A 245 10.13 -6.80 19.86
CA PHE A 245 9.73 -6.18 21.12
C PHE A 245 8.21 -6.21 21.24
N ASP A 246 7.68 -7.22 21.94
CA ASP A 246 6.41 -7.11 22.63
C ASP A 246 6.57 -6.07 23.77
N LEU A 247 6.62 -4.79 23.40
CA LEU A 247 6.04 -3.78 24.29
C LEU A 247 4.53 -3.93 24.13
N LEU A 248 3.99 -4.98 24.75
CA LEU A 248 2.58 -5.06 25.07
C LEU A 248 2.34 -3.98 26.12
N VAL A 249 2.18 -2.73 25.66
CA VAL A 249 1.91 -1.63 26.56
C VAL A 249 0.44 -1.69 26.91
N SER A 250 0.09 -2.62 27.81
CA SER A 250 -1.19 -2.61 28.49
C SER A 250 -1.18 -1.42 29.44
N PHE A 251 -1.57 -0.25 28.94
CA PHE A 251 -1.94 0.87 29.79
C PHE A 251 -3.30 0.54 30.41
N LYS A 252 -3.28 -0.18 31.54
CA LYS A 252 -4.39 -0.08 32.49
C LYS A 252 -4.35 1.34 33.05
N MET A 253 -5.30 2.18 32.65
CA MET A 253 -5.73 3.32 33.47
C MET A 253 -6.47 2.81 34.70
#